data_AF-A0A2A9DK42-F1
#
_entry.id   AF-A0A2A9DK42-F1
#
_cell.length_a   1.000
_cell.length_b   1.000
_cell.length_c   1.000
_cell.angle_alpha   90.00
_cell.angle_beta   90.00
_cell.angle_gamma   90.00
#
_symmetry.space_group_name_H-M   'P 1'
#
loop_
_entity.id
_entity.type
_entity.pdbx_description
1 polymer ?
#
loop_
_entity_poly.entity_id
_entity_poly.type
_entity_poly.pdbx_seq_one_letter_code
_entity_poly.pdbx_strand_id
1 'polypeptide(L)'
;MISHDDVQADISARLDGEPGTIPDDVFEAHLAACPTCTGFFHRAQTLQQALGGPAEHRTDLTDTILEQVEPQWRKATGSRVVSRTVSRLAVIATAVGFVVWAILMLIDTAGLVPAVMGKDQVLPLEADPVLANTLAQGAAVRMATALALFFGAWRPRLLPGLLPLLCGWFMFSFGFGMRDILLGLGTQAQYLQLLFLGFSAGAAGWCWWAHRPRRI
;
A
#
# COMPACT_ATOMS: atom_id res chain seq x y z
N MET A 1 -2.87 -56.22 -30.40
CA MET A 1 -1.81 -55.84 -31.37
C MET A 1 -1.59 -54.36 -31.16
N ILE A 2 -0.39 -53.95 -30.76
CA ILE A 2 -0.06 -52.54 -30.56
C ILE A 2 0.07 -51.90 -31.94
N SER A 3 -0.54 -50.73 -32.14
CA SER A 3 -0.44 -50.03 -33.41
C SER A 3 0.91 -49.32 -33.54
N HIS A 4 1.39 -49.11 -34.76
CA HIS A 4 2.64 -48.37 -34.98
C HIS A 4 2.51 -46.90 -34.55
N ASP A 5 1.31 -46.32 -34.62
CA ASP A 5 1.05 -44.94 -34.23
C ASP A 5 1.20 -44.76 -32.70
N ASP A 6 0.71 -45.73 -31.92
CA ASP A 6 0.87 -45.73 -30.45
C ASP A 6 2.34 -45.80 -30.06
N VAL A 7 3.14 -46.62 -30.74
CA VAL A 7 4.58 -46.75 -30.48
C VAL A 7 5.34 -45.48 -30.88
N GLN A 8 4.96 -44.83 -31.98
CA GLN A 8 5.59 -43.58 -32.40
C GLN A 8 5.28 -42.42 -31.45
N ALA A 9 4.04 -42.35 -30.93
CA ALA A 9 3.68 -41.40 -29.88
C ALA A 9 4.48 -41.65 -28.60
N ASP A 10 4.63 -42.91 -28.20
CA ASP A 10 5.43 -43.30 -27.03
C ASP A 10 6.92 -42.97 -27.21
N ILE A 11 7.47 -43.15 -28.43
CA ILE A 11 8.83 -42.72 -28.78
C ILE A 11 8.98 -41.20 -28.59
N SER A 12 8.02 -40.40 -29.07
CA SER A 12 8.07 -38.94 -28.94
C SER A 12 8.05 -38.50 -27.47
N ALA A 13 7.10 -39.04 -26.69
CA ALA A 13 6.97 -38.74 -25.27
C ALA A 13 8.27 -39.02 -24.50
N ARG A 14 8.89 -40.19 -24.75
CA ARG A 14 10.15 -40.58 -24.11
C ARG A 14 11.33 -39.70 -24.51
N LEU A 15 11.38 -39.21 -25.77
CA LEU A 15 12.42 -38.29 -26.23
C LEU A 15 12.30 -36.89 -25.62
N ASP A 16 11.09 -36.44 -25.29
CA ASP A 16 10.79 -35.18 -24.60
C ASP A 16 10.91 -35.28 -23.06
N GLY A 17 11.22 -36.48 -22.54
CA GLY A 17 11.37 -36.73 -21.10
C GLY A 17 10.06 -36.98 -20.36
N GLU A 18 8.96 -37.19 -21.08
CA GLU A 18 7.66 -37.57 -20.53
C GLU A 18 7.58 -39.09 -20.30
N PRO A 19 6.78 -39.56 -19.32
CA PRO A 19 6.62 -40.99 -19.07
C PRO A 19 5.87 -41.67 -20.22
N GLY A 20 6.38 -42.82 -20.66
CA GLY A 20 5.71 -43.67 -21.64
C GLY A 20 4.41 -44.29 -21.10
N THR A 21 3.46 -44.50 -22.00
CA THR A 21 2.19 -45.20 -21.76
C THR A 21 2.27 -46.70 -21.99
N ILE A 22 3.22 -47.16 -22.80
CA ILE A 22 3.46 -48.58 -23.06
C ILE A 22 4.48 -49.11 -22.04
N PRO A 23 4.26 -50.29 -21.44
CA PRO A 23 5.26 -50.94 -20.59
C PRO A 23 6.62 -51.07 -21.27
N ASP A 24 7.69 -50.76 -20.55
CA ASP A 24 9.06 -50.67 -21.09
C ASP A 24 9.53 -51.97 -21.77
N ASP A 25 9.20 -53.11 -21.19
CA ASP A 25 9.52 -54.45 -21.71
C ASP A 25 8.85 -54.73 -23.06
N VAL A 26 7.59 -54.31 -23.20
CA VAL A 26 6.81 -54.46 -24.44
C VAL A 26 7.29 -53.47 -25.51
N PHE A 27 7.63 -52.25 -25.11
CA PHE A 27 8.20 -51.22 -25.98
C PHE A 27 9.54 -51.66 -26.57
N GLU A 28 10.48 -52.12 -25.73
CA GLU A 28 11.80 -52.59 -26.17
C GLU A 28 11.70 -53.80 -27.10
N ALA A 29 10.83 -54.77 -26.78
CA ALA A 29 10.61 -55.94 -27.62
C ALA A 29 10.04 -55.56 -29.00
N HIS A 30 9.10 -54.60 -29.05
CA HIS A 30 8.54 -54.12 -30.32
C HIS A 30 9.56 -53.32 -31.13
N LEU A 31 10.35 -52.46 -30.46
CA LEU A 31 11.38 -51.66 -31.11
C LEU A 31 12.47 -52.54 -31.71
N ALA A 32 12.88 -53.61 -31.02
CA ALA A 32 13.85 -54.58 -31.54
C ALA A 32 13.32 -55.40 -32.75
N ALA A 33 12.02 -55.69 -32.79
CA ALA A 33 11.42 -56.52 -33.83
C ALA A 33 10.90 -55.73 -35.05
N CYS A 34 10.64 -54.43 -34.92
CA CYS A 34 10.01 -53.62 -35.97
C CYS A 34 10.99 -52.64 -36.65
N PRO A 35 11.31 -52.82 -37.94
CA PRO A 35 12.20 -51.91 -38.66
C PRO A 35 11.59 -50.51 -38.87
N THR A 36 10.26 -50.40 -38.97
CA THR A 36 9.56 -49.13 -39.17
C THR A 36 9.71 -48.20 -37.95
N CYS A 37 9.48 -48.72 -36.74
CA CYS A 37 9.60 -47.97 -35.50
C CYS A 37 11.07 -47.64 -35.19
N THR A 38 12.00 -48.55 -35.47
CA THR A 38 13.46 -48.30 -35.36
C THR A 38 13.89 -47.15 -36.27
N GLY A 39 13.43 -47.14 -37.52
CA GLY A 39 13.72 -46.07 -38.46
C GLY A 39 13.13 -44.71 -38.04
N PHE A 40 11.95 -44.71 -37.44
CA PHE A 40 11.34 -43.50 -36.86
C PHE A 40 12.17 -42.96 -35.69
N PHE A 41 12.55 -43.83 -34.74
CA PHE A 41 13.38 -43.47 -33.59
C PHE A 41 14.70 -42.80 -33.99
N HIS A 42 15.43 -43.37 -34.96
CA HIS A 42 16.69 -42.78 -35.43
C HIS A 42 16.50 -41.40 -36.08
N ARG A 43 15.43 -41.21 -36.88
CA ARG A 43 15.13 -39.89 -37.48
C ARG A 43 14.77 -38.86 -36.41
N ALA A 44 13.97 -39.23 -35.43
CA ALA A 44 13.58 -38.36 -34.32
C ALA A 44 14.81 -37.95 -33.48
N GLN A 45 15.70 -38.89 -33.15
CA GLN A 45 16.94 -38.61 -32.43
C GLN A 45 17.87 -37.67 -33.21
N THR A 46 18.00 -37.88 -34.52
CA THR A 46 18.81 -37.00 -35.39
C THR A 46 18.24 -35.58 -35.44
N LEU A 47 16.91 -35.44 -35.51
CA LEU A 47 16.23 -34.15 -35.49
C LEU A 47 16.40 -33.44 -34.14
N GLN A 48 16.27 -34.16 -33.02
CA GLN A 48 16.47 -33.62 -31.68
C GLN A 48 17.90 -33.13 -31.46
N GLN A 49 18.90 -33.83 -32.01
CA GLN A 49 20.30 -33.38 -31.99
C GLN A 49 20.56 -32.19 -32.91
N ALA A 50 19.79 -32.04 -33.99
CA ALA A 50 19.90 -30.88 -34.88
C ALA A 50 19.22 -29.62 -34.30
N LEU A 51 18.12 -29.78 -33.55
CA LEU A 51 17.37 -28.69 -32.89
C LEU A 51 17.95 -28.33 -31.52
N GLY A 52 18.31 -29.35 -30.74
CA GLY A 52 19.10 -29.23 -29.53
C GLY A 52 20.54 -29.01 -29.93
N GLY A 53 20.91 -27.74 -30.15
CA GLY A 53 22.31 -27.35 -30.38
C GLY A 53 23.27 -28.03 -29.39
N PRO A 54 24.58 -28.07 -29.69
CA PRO A 54 25.55 -28.91 -28.98
C PRO A 54 25.28 -28.88 -27.48
N ALA A 55 25.23 -30.06 -26.85
CA ALA A 55 25.08 -30.25 -25.42
C ALA A 55 26.33 -29.73 -24.68
N GLU A 56 26.72 -28.49 -24.95
CA GLU A 56 27.55 -27.69 -24.11
C GLU A 56 26.76 -27.53 -22.82
N HIS A 57 27.34 -28.08 -21.76
CA HIS A 57 26.94 -27.94 -20.37
C HIS A 57 26.15 -26.65 -20.19
N ARG A 58 24.81 -26.76 -20.15
CA ARG A 58 23.91 -25.62 -19.99
C ARG A 58 24.16 -25.08 -18.60
N THR A 59 25.12 -24.17 -18.49
CA THR A 59 25.52 -23.54 -17.24
C THR A 59 24.25 -23.00 -16.61
N ASP A 60 24.03 -23.31 -15.34
CA ASP A 60 22.83 -22.83 -14.66
C ASP A 60 22.91 -21.30 -14.54
N LEU A 61 22.23 -20.61 -15.45
CA LEU A 61 22.16 -19.15 -15.49
C LEU A 61 21.06 -18.61 -14.57
N THR A 62 20.36 -19.48 -13.83
CA THR A 62 19.26 -19.07 -12.96
C THR A 62 19.72 -18.02 -11.96
N ASP A 63 20.85 -18.27 -11.29
CA ASP A 63 21.42 -17.32 -10.33
C ASP A 63 21.82 -16.00 -10.99
N THR A 64 22.40 -16.04 -12.20
CA THR A 64 22.83 -14.84 -12.93
C THR A 64 21.64 -14.00 -13.40
N ILE A 65 20.58 -14.66 -13.86
CA ILE A 65 19.33 -14.00 -14.29
C ILE A 65 18.62 -13.40 -13.07
N LEU A 66 18.53 -14.14 -11.95
CA LEU A 66 17.94 -13.62 -10.72
C LEU A 66 18.72 -12.41 -10.19
N GLU A 67 20.05 -12.45 -10.18
CA GLU A 67 20.88 -11.33 -9.72
C GLU A 67 20.70 -10.05 -10.54
N GLN A 68 20.49 -10.18 -11.85
CA GLN A 68 20.29 -9.03 -12.73
C GLN A 68 18.87 -8.45 -12.62
N VAL A 69 17.87 -9.30 -12.38
CA VAL A 69 16.45 -8.92 -12.35
C VAL A 69 16.03 -8.39 -10.97
N GLU A 70 16.48 -9.03 -9.89
CA GLU A 70 16.20 -8.68 -8.49
C GLU A 70 16.37 -7.18 -8.16
N PRO A 71 17.45 -6.47 -8.55
CA PRO A 71 17.63 -5.06 -8.22
C PRO A 71 16.62 -4.14 -8.91
N GLN A 72 16.14 -4.47 -10.12
CA GLN A 72 15.15 -3.66 -10.83
C GLN A 72 13.76 -3.81 -10.21
N TRP A 73 13.37 -5.05 -9.89
CA TRP A 73 12.10 -5.35 -9.22
C TRP A 73 12.09 -4.82 -7.79
N ARG A 74 13.22 -4.87 -7.08
CA ARG A 74 13.39 -4.31 -5.73
C ARG A 74 13.27 -2.79 -5.70
N LYS A 75 13.79 -2.07 -6.69
CA LYS A 75 13.61 -0.60 -6.80
C LYS A 75 12.15 -0.22 -7.10
N ALA A 76 11.52 -0.90 -8.07
CA ALA A 76 10.14 -0.62 -8.46
C ALA A 76 9.11 -1.02 -7.39
N THR A 77 9.35 -2.13 -6.68
CA THR A 77 8.49 -2.61 -5.60
C THR A 77 8.78 -1.89 -4.29
N GLY A 78 10.06 -1.64 -3.98
CA GLY A 78 10.51 -0.96 -2.77
C GLY A 78 9.99 0.47 -2.68
N SER A 79 10.07 1.26 -3.76
CA SER A 79 9.52 2.63 -3.77
C SER A 79 8.01 2.68 -3.49
N ARG A 80 7.26 1.67 -3.94
CA ARG A 80 5.81 1.54 -3.69
C ARG A 80 5.50 1.15 -2.25
N VAL A 81 6.26 0.21 -1.69
CA VAL A 81 6.11 -0.22 -0.30
C VAL A 81 6.48 0.93 0.64
N VAL A 82 7.60 1.62 0.38
CA VAL A 82 8.04 2.78 1.15
C VAL A 82 7.00 3.90 1.12
N SER A 83 6.47 4.24 -0.06
CA SER A 83 5.44 5.28 -0.18
C SER A 83 4.19 4.96 0.65
N ARG A 84 3.74 3.69 0.66
CA ARG A 84 2.59 3.26 1.48
C ARG A 84 2.88 3.38 2.98
N THR A 85 4.04 2.93 3.42
CA THR A 85 4.42 2.99 4.84
C THR A 85 4.58 4.44 5.32
N VAL A 86 5.30 5.27 4.56
CA VAL A 86 5.49 6.70 4.86
C VAL A 86 4.16 7.43 4.92
N SER A 87 3.25 7.15 3.98
CA SER A 87 1.93 7.79 3.97
C SER A 87 1.10 7.48 5.22
N ARG A 88 1.16 6.24 5.73
CA ARG A 88 0.48 5.87 6.97
C ARG A 88 1.10 6.53 8.19
N LEU A 89 2.43 6.54 8.26
CA LEU A 89 3.15 7.21 9.34
C LEU A 89 2.82 8.71 9.38
N ALA A 90 2.72 9.37 8.21
CA ALA A 90 2.33 10.78 8.13
C ALA A 90 0.90 11.04 8.65
N VAL A 91 -0.06 10.17 8.32
CA VAL A 91 -1.44 10.29 8.84
C VAL A 91 -1.50 10.02 10.35
N ILE A 92 -0.75 9.03 10.85
CA ILE A 92 -0.66 8.74 12.28
C ILE A 92 -0.03 9.93 13.03
N ALA A 93 1.05 10.50 12.50
CA ALA A 93 1.72 11.65 13.10
C ALA A 93 0.80 12.88 13.17
N THR A 94 0.01 13.15 12.12
CA THR A 94 -0.97 14.24 12.15
C THR A 94 -2.12 13.97 13.11
N ALA A 95 -2.59 12.72 13.22
CA ALA A 95 -3.58 12.33 14.22
C ALA A 95 -3.07 12.58 15.66
N VAL A 96 -1.84 12.18 15.96
CA VAL A 96 -1.19 12.45 17.26
C VAL A 96 -1.07 13.95 17.52
N GLY A 97 -0.67 14.75 16.51
CA GLY A 97 -0.62 16.20 16.63
C GLY A 97 -1.96 16.83 16.99
N PHE A 98 -3.07 16.35 16.40
CA PHE A 98 -4.42 16.80 16.78
C PHE A 98 -4.80 16.43 18.21
N VAL A 99 -4.41 15.25 18.69
CA VAL A 99 -4.63 14.84 20.09
C VAL A 99 -3.87 15.77 21.04
N VAL A 100 -2.57 15.96 20.81
CA VAL A 100 -1.75 16.84 21.65
C VAL A 100 -2.35 18.24 21.70
N TRP A 101 -2.76 18.77 20.56
CA TRP A 101 -3.34 20.11 20.51
C TRP A 101 -4.71 20.21 21.20
N ALA A 102 -5.58 19.21 21.04
CA ALA A 102 -6.84 19.19 21.77
C ALA A 102 -6.63 19.11 23.30
N ILE A 103 -5.62 18.36 23.76
CA ILE A 103 -5.25 18.33 25.18
C ILE A 103 -4.78 19.71 25.65
N LEU A 104 -3.92 20.38 24.88
CA LEU A 104 -3.47 21.75 25.20
C LEU A 104 -4.64 22.73 25.31
N MET A 105 -5.58 22.69 24.36
CA MET A 105 -6.79 23.52 24.44
C MET A 105 -7.64 23.21 25.69
N LEU A 106 -7.70 21.95 26.11
CA LEU A 106 -8.44 21.56 27.31
C LEU A 106 -7.72 22.02 28.59
N ILE A 107 -6.39 22.03 28.62
CA ILE A 107 -5.62 22.61 29.71
C ILE A 107 -5.90 24.12 29.81
N ASP A 108 -5.94 24.82 28.67
CA ASP A 108 -6.28 26.25 28.63
C ASP A 108 -7.69 26.52 29.17
N THR A 109 -8.63 25.58 29.04
CA THR A 109 -9.97 25.73 29.65
C THR A 109 -9.93 25.70 31.17
N ALA A 110 -9.01 24.93 31.79
CA ALA A 110 -9.01 24.73 33.24
C ALA A 110 -8.81 26.03 34.05
N GLY A 111 -8.13 27.02 33.47
CA GLY A 111 -7.99 28.36 34.07
C GLY A 111 -9.20 29.28 33.89
N LEU A 112 -10.16 28.89 33.03
CA LEU A 112 -11.33 29.69 32.64
C LEU A 112 -12.66 29.08 33.12
N VAL A 113 -12.64 27.83 33.63
CA VAL A 113 -13.84 27.17 34.15
C VAL A 113 -14.25 27.83 35.48
N PRO A 114 -15.53 28.21 35.63
CA PRO A 114 -16.09 28.51 36.94
C PRO A 114 -15.93 27.28 37.84
N ALA A 115 -15.03 27.31 38.82
CA ALA A 115 -15.07 26.31 39.88
C ALA A 115 -16.42 26.47 40.58
N VAL A 116 -17.36 25.55 40.33
CA VAL A 116 -18.71 25.58 40.91
C VAL A 116 -18.60 25.27 42.40
N MET A 117 -18.23 26.27 43.18
CA MET A 117 -18.30 26.27 44.64
C MET A 117 -19.61 26.95 45.05
N GLY A 118 -20.71 26.21 44.96
CA GLY A 118 -22.01 26.63 45.47
C GLY A 118 -22.86 27.45 44.48
N LYS A 119 -24.17 27.27 44.57
CA LYS A 119 -25.19 27.76 43.62
C LYS A 119 -25.36 29.29 43.60
N ASP A 120 -24.72 30.00 44.52
CA ASP A 120 -24.90 31.45 44.78
C ASP A 120 -23.58 32.25 44.83
N GLN A 121 -22.47 31.74 44.29
CA GLN A 121 -21.21 32.52 44.22
C GLN A 121 -21.06 33.28 42.90
N VAL A 122 -20.66 34.54 43.03
CA VAL A 122 -20.23 35.41 41.92
C VAL A 122 -19.01 34.79 41.26
N LEU A 123 -19.04 34.66 39.94
CA LEU A 123 -17.93 34.17 39.12
C LEU A 123 -16.62 34.92 39.47
N PRO A 124 -15.45 34.25 39.49
CA PRO A 124 -14.17 34.94 39.55
C PRO A 124 -14.07 36.00 38.44
N LEU A 125 -13.49 37.17 38.73
CA LEU A 125 -13.42 38.30 37.79
C LEU A 125 -12.72 37.97 36.45
N GLU A 126 -11.90 36.91 36.45
CA GLU A 126 -11.12 36.42 35.30
C GLU A 126 -11.78 35.23 34.58
N ALA A 127 -12.88 34.69 35.10
CA ALA A 127 -13.55 33.53 34.51
C ALA A 127 -14.46 33.93 33.34
N ASP A 128 -14.11 33.50 32.13
CA ASP A 128 -14.97 33.62 30.93
C ASP A 128 -15.54 32.24 30.54
N PRO A 129 -16.80 31.93 30.94
CA PRO A 129 -17.41 30.65 30.66
C PRO A 129 -17.72 30.43 29.17
N VAL A 130 -17.90 31.52 28.39
CA VAL A 130 -18.16 31.42 26.95
C VAL A 130 -16.90 30.99 26.24
N LEU A 131 -15.77 31.64 26.55
CA LEU A 131 -14.47 31.26 26.01
C LEU A 131 -14.12 29.80 26.37
N ALA A 132 -14.29 29.40 27.62
CA ALA A 132 -14.05 28.02 28.06
C ALA A 132 -14.86 27.00 27.25
N ASN A 133 -16.15 27.25 27.00
CA ASN A 133 -17.00 26.38 26.19
C ASN A 133 -16.54 26.32 24.71
N THR A 134 -16.16 27.47 24.12
CA THR A 134 -15.66 27.49 22.73
C THR A 134 -14.36 26.72 22.55
N LEU A 135 -13.44 26.82 23.52
CA LEU A 135 -12.19 26.06 23.53
C LEU A 135 -12.46 24.57 23.70
N ALA A 136 -13.39 24.18 24.58
CA ALA A 136 -13.79 22.79 24.77
C ALA A 136 -14.42 22.20 23.49
N GLN A 137 -15.29 22.94 22.80
CA GLN A 137 -15.84 22.54 21.50
C GLN A 137 -14.75 22.43 20.43
N GLY A 138 -13.81 23.38 20.41
CA GLY A 138 -12.64 23.34 19.52
C GLY A 138 -11.73 22.13 19.77
N ALA A 139 -11.57 21.71 21.03
CA ALA A 139 -10.86 20.51 21.41
C ALA A 139 -11.63 19.24 20.98
N ALA A 140 -12.95 19.22 21.16
CA ALA A 140 -13.80 18.10 20.75
C ALA A 140 -13.72 17.83 19.24
N VAL A 141 -13.77 18.87 18.40
CA VAL A 141 -13.62 18.72 16.93
C VAL A 141 -12.24 18.15 16.58
N ARG A 142 -11.17 18.62 17.23
CA ARG A 142 -9.80 18.12 17.02
C ARG A 142 -9.63 16.66 17.47
N MET A 143 -10.29 16.26 18.55
CA MET A 143 -10.32 14.85 18.98
C MET A 143 -11.09 13.97 17.99
N ALA A 144 -12.24 14.45 17.51
CA ALA A 144 -13.01 13.74 16.50
C ALA A 144 -12.21 13.56 15.21
N THR A 145 -11.47 14.58 14.76
CA THR A 145 -10.61 14.44 13.58
C THR A 145 -9.39 13.56 13.80
N ALA A 146 -8.78 13.61 14.99
CA ALA A 146 -7.72 12.66 15.34
C ALA A 146 -8.22 11.20 15.24
N LEU A 147 -9.38 10.90 15.82
CA LEU A 147 -10.03 9.58 15.73
C LEU A 147 -10.31 9.18 14.29
N ALA A 148 -10.85 10.09 13.47
CA ALA A 148 -11.12 9.86 12.06
C ALA A 148 -9.82 9.55 11.28
N LEU A 149 -8.73 10.26 11.56
CA LEU A 149 -7.43 10.03 10.94
C LEU A 149 -6.78 8.71 11.38
N PHE A 150 -6.85 8.36 12.68
CA PHE A 150 -6.41 7.04 13.15
C PHE A 150 -7.17 5.91 12.47
N PHE A 151 -8.49 6.04 12.37
CA PHE A 151 -9.32 5.04 11.69
C PHE A 151 -9.03 5.00 10.18
N GLY A 152 -8.78 6.16 9.56
CA GLY A 152 -8.33 6.30 8.18
C GLY A 152 -6.95 5.68 7.92
N ALA A 153 -6.03 5.73 8.89
CA ALA A 153 -4.73 5.07 8.82
C ALA A 153 -4.87 3.54 8.89
N TRP A 154 -5.79 3.01 9.70
CA TRP A 154 -6.10 1.58 9.75
C TRP A 154 -6.78 1.13 8.44
N ARG A 155 -7.81 1.84 7.99
CA ARG A 155 -8.56 1.54 6.76
C ARG A 155 -8.49 2.71 5.77
N PRO A 156 -7.45 2.79 4.92
CA PRO A 156 -7.26 3.85 3.92
C PRO A 156 -8.42 4.03 2.93
N ARG A 157 -9.27 3.01 2.77
CA ARG A 157 -10.49 3.07 1.95
C ARG A 157 -11.52 4.10 2.44
N LEU A 158 -11.44 4.54 3.70
CA LEU A 158 -12.36 5.51 4.31
C LEU A 158 -11.88 6.96 4.15
N LEU A 159 -10.60 7.18 3.89
CA LEU A 159 -10.01 8.52 3.66
C LEU A 159 -10.74 9.36 2.59
N PRO A 160 -11.21 8.84 1.44
CA PRO A 160 -11.89 9.68 0.47
C PRO A 160 -13.20 10.30 0.99
N GLY A 161 -13.86 9.65 1.96
CA GLY A 161 -15.02 10.23 2.65
C GLY A 161 -14.65 11.37 3.60
N LEU A 162 -13.44 11.36 4.15
CA LEU A 162 -12.93 12.38 5.08
C LEU A 162 -12.31 13.58 4.35
N LEU A 163 -11.81 13.40 3.12
CA LEU A 163 -11.12 14.44 2.36
C LEU A 163 -11.96 15.71 2.15
N PRO A 164 -13.25 15.67 1.77
CA PRO A 164 -14.06 16.87 1.62
C PRO A 164 -14.16 17.68 2.92
N LEU A 165 -14.25 17.01 4.07
CA LEU A 165 -14.29 17.66 5.38
C LEU A 165 -12.96 18.36 5.67
N LEU A 166 -11.82 17.68 5.52
CA LEU A 166 -10.49 18.25 5.79
C LEU A 166 -10.15 19.39 4.83
N CYS A 167 -10.42 19.22 3.54
CA CYS A 167 -10.20 20.25 2.52
C CYS A 167 -11.11 21.45 2.74
N GLY A 168 -12.39 21.23 3.06
CA GLY A 168 -13.33 22.30 3.39
C GLY A 168 -12.89 23.07 4.62
N TRP A 169 -12.54 22.37 5.71
CA TRP A 169 -12.03 23.00 6.92
C TRP A 169 -10.76 23.81 6.64
N PHE A 170 -9.81 23.26 5.89
CA PHE A 170 -8.62 23.99 5.46
C PHE A 170 -8.96 25.24 4.65
N MET A 171 -9.82 25.12 3.64
CA MET A 171 -10.17 26.22 2.74
C MET A 171 -10.86 27.38 3.47
N PHE A 172 -11.85 27.08 4.33
CA PHE A 172 -12.51 28.10 5.14
C PHE A 172 -11.55 28.73 6.15
N SER A 173 -10.74 27.93 6.84
CA SER A 173 -9.75 28.45 7.79
C SER A 173 -8.73 29.36 7.08
N PHE A 174 -8.29 28.97 5.88
CA PHE A 174 -7.37 29.77 5.07
C PHE A 174 -8.01 31.08 4.64
N GLY A 175 -9.28 31.07 4.22
CA GLY A 175 -10.02 32.29 3.89
C GLY A 175 -10.12 33.27 5.07
N PHE A 176 -10.46 32.77 6.26
CA PHE A 176 -10.47 33.61 7.47
C PHE A 176 -9.08 34.08 7.87
N GLY A 177 -8.06 33.23 7.72
CA GLY A 177 -6.67 33.59 7.97
C GLY A 177 -6.13 34.65 7.02
N MET A 178 -6.55 34.64 5.76
CA MET A 178 -6.17 35.66 4.78
C MET A 178 -6.68 37.04 5.21
N ARG A 179 -7.89 37.13 5.77
CA ARG A 179 -8.41 38.39 6.33
C ARG A 179 -7.49 38.92 7.42
N ASP A 180 -7.10 38.08 8.37
CA ASP A 180 -6.28 38.50 9.50
C ASP A 180 -4.85 38.87 9.06
N ILE A 181 -4.32 38.22 8.02
CA ILE A 181 -3.06 38.61 7.35
C ILE A 181 -3.17 40.01 6.75
N LEU A 182 -4.23 40.27 5.97
CA LEU A 182 -4.43 41.55 5.30
C LEU A 182 -4.61 42.70 6.29
N LEU A 183 -5.24 42.43 7.43
CA LEU A 183 -5.43 43.42 8.50
C LEU A 183 -4.21 43.55 9.42
N GLY A 184 -3.15 42.76 9.23
CA GLY A 184 -1.97 42.76 10.11
C GLY A 184 -2.23 42.21 11.52
N LEU A 185 -3.34 41.47 11.70
CA LEU A 185 -3.76 40.87 12.97
C LEU A 185 -3.32 39.40 13.11
N GLY A 186 -2.66 38.86 12.08
CA GLY A 186 -2.29 37.46 12.03
C GLY A 186 -1.32 37.08 13.15
N THR A 187 -1.65 36.01 13.88
CA THR A 187 -0.82 35.48 14.96
C THR A 187 0.05 34.33 14.48
N GLN A 188 1.22 34.12 15.11
CA GLN A 188 2.08 32.97 14.79
C GLN A 188 1.34 31.63 14.97
N ALA A 189 0.51 31.52 16.01
CA ALA A 189 -0.29 30.32 16.25
C ALA A 189 -1.27 30.02 15.11
N GLN A 190 -1.89 31.06 14.54
CA GLN A 190 -2.80 30.93 13.41
C GLN A 190 -2.09 30.42 12.14
N TYR A 191 -0.87 30.88 11.87
CA TYR A 191 -0.09 30.38 10.73
C TYR A 191 0.30 28.93 10.88
N LEU A 192 0.76 28.53 12.08
CA LEU A 192 1.09 27.14 12.37
C LEU A 192 -0.15 26.24 12.27
N GLN A 193 -1.30 26.72 12.75
CA GLN A 193 -2.59 26.05 12.59
C GLN A 193 -2.92 25.77 11.11
N LEU A 194 -2.79 26.79 10.25
CA LEU A 194 -3.10 26.66 8.82
C LEU A 194 -2.16 25.68 8.12
N LEU A 195 -0.86 25.78 8.40
CA LEU A 195 0.13 24.86 7.84
C LEU A 195 -0.13 23.42 8.28
N PHE A 196 -0.43 23.21 9.57
CA PHE A 196 -0.72 21.89 10.11
C PHE A 196 -2.00 21.28 9.49
N LEU A 197 -3.06 22.08 9.34
CA LEU A 197 -4.31 21.64 8.72
C LEU A 197 -4.11 21.30 7.24
N GLY A 198 -3.38 22.14 6.49
CA GLY A 198 -3.04 21.87 5.10
C GLY A 198 -2.20 20.60 4.93
N PHE A 199 -1.21 20.40 5.81
CA PHE A 199 -0.40 19.18 5.84
C PHE A 199 -1.25 17.94 6.13
N SER A 200 -2.21 18.02 7.06
CA SER A 200 -3.11 16.90 7.36
C SER A 200 -3.98 16.50 6.17
N ALA A 201 -4.54 17.47 5.44
CA ALA A 201 -5.31 17.21 4.23
C ALA A 201 -4.44 16.61 3.11
N GLY A 202 -3.23 17.15 2.92
CA GLY A 202 -2.25 16.61 1.98
C GLY A 202 -1.81 15.18 2.31
N ALA A 203 -1.53 14.90 3.59
CA ALA A 203 -1.14 13.56 4.06
C ALA A 203 -2.27 12.54 3.87
N ALA A 204 -3.51 12.92 4.18
CA ALA A 204 -4.68 12.07 3.92
C ALA A 204 -4.88 11.80 2.43
N GLY A 205 -4.72 12.81 1.57
CA GLY A 205 -4.83 12.69 0.11
C GLY A 205 -3.73 11.81 -0.46
N TRP A 206 -2.50 11.98 0.01
CA TRP A 206 -1.35 11.17 -0.37
C TRP A 206 -1.54 9.70 0.05
N CYS A 207 -2.01 9.45 1.28
CA CYS A 207 -2.27 8.09 1.77
C CYS A 207 -3.35 7.38 0.95
N TRP A 208 -4.42 8.10 0.58
CA TRP A 208 -5.43 7.58 -0.34
C TRP A 208 -4.82 7.26 -1.71
N TRP A 209 -4.07 8.19 -2.31
CA TRP A 209 -3.45 8.00 -3.61
C TRP A 209 -2.50 6.80 -3.64
N ALA A 210 -1.67 6.62 -2.61
CA ALA A 210 -0.73 5.51 -2.48
C ALA A 210 -1.41 4.13 -2.33
N HIS A 211 -2.65 4.09 -1.84
CA HIS A 211 -3.44 2.87 -1.65
C HIS A 211 -4.52 2.64 -2.71
N ARG A 212 -4.69 3.56 -3.67
CA ARG A 212 -5.66 3.41 -4.76
C ARG A 212 -5.22 2.27 -5.69
N PRO A 213 -6.05 1.22 -5.91
CA PRO A 213 -5.74 0.19 -6.89
C PRO A 213 -5.80 0.81 -8.29
N ARG A 214 -4.69 0.76 -9.03
CA ARG A 214 -4.71 1.07 -10.47
C ARG A 214 -5.27 -0.15 -11.17
N ARG A 215 -6.43 -0.01 -11.81
CA ARG A 215 -6.90 -1.03 -12.76
C ARG A 215 -5.90 -1.02 -13.93
N ILE A 216 -5.26 -2.16 -14.16
CA ILE A 216 -4.46 -2.45 -15.36
C ILE A 216 -5.43 -2.99 -16.40
#